data_AF-A0A350EW32-F1
#
_entry.id   AF-A0A350EW32-F1
#
_cell.length_a   1.000
_cell.length_b   1.000
_cell.length_c   1.000
_cell.angle_alpha   90.00
_cell.angle_beta   90.00
_cell.angle_gamma   90.00
#
_symmetry.space_group_name_H-M   'P 1'
#
loop_
_entity.id
_entity.type
_entity.pdbx_description
1 polymer ?
#
loop_
_entity_poly.entity_id
_entity_poly.type
_entity_poly.pdbx_seq_one_letter_code
_entity_poly.pdbx_strand_id
1 'polypeptide(L)' 'MKRERERPLKCPTCRKAGAWFDGDYGPFCSKRCRLIDLGKWLGGEHVISEPLRLDHFAGFEEGRDDLERG' A
#
# COMPACT_ATOMS: atom_id res chain seq x y z
N MET A 1 -22.55 -12.09 -14.46
CA MET A 1 -21.95 -11.27 -13.38
C MET A 1 -20.59 -10.80 -13.89
N LYS A 2 -20.41 -9.49 -14.13
CA LYS A 2 -19.12 -8.96 -14.58
C LYS A 2 -18.14 -9.10 -13.41
N ARG A 3 -16.99 -9.75 -13.61
CA ARG A 3 -16.03 -9.97 -12.52
C ARG A 3 -15.47 -8.60 -12.13
N GLU A 4 -15.52 -8.26 -10.85
CA GLU A 4 -15.02 -6.97 -10.32
C GLU A 4 -13.54 -6.69 -10.67
N ARG A 5 -12.79 -7.76 -11.00
CA ARG A 5 -11.39 -7.73 -11.45
C ARG A 5 -11.18 -7.31 -12.91
N GLU A 6 -12.24 -7.06 -13.69
CA GLU A 6 -12.12 -6.61 -15.09
C GLU A 6 -11.92 -5.10 -15.24
N ARG A 7 -11.99 -4.32 -14.16
CA ARG A 7 -11.76 -2.88 -14.23
C ARG A 7 -10.25 -2.61 -14.38
N PRO A 8 -9.80 -1.98 -15.48
CA PRO A 8 -8.38 -1.69 -15.66
C PRO A 8 -7.90 -0.72 -14.58
N LEU A 9 -6.85 -1.10 -13.87
CA LEU A 9 -6.25 -0.34 -12.78
C LEU A 9 -5.14 0.56 -13.32
N LYS A 10 -4.98 1.73 -12.71
CA LYS A 10 -3.91 2.66 -13.06
C LYS A 10 -2.67 2.32 -12.24
N CYS A 11 -1.53 2.14 -12.91
CA CYS A 11 -0.23 2.05 -12.25
C CYS A 11 -0.01 3.30 -11.38
N PRO A 12 0.27 3.17 -10.07
CA PRO A 12 0.42 4.33 -9.18
C PRO A 12 1.51 5.31 -9.62
N THR A 13 2.59 4.80 -10.23
CA THR A 13 3.75 5.59 -10.62
C THR A 13 3.56 6.34 -11.94
N CYS A 14 3.06 5.68 -13.00
CA CYS A 14 3.02 6.23 -14.36
C CYS A 14 1.61 6.39 -14.92
N ARG A 15 0.58 5.98 -14.16
CA ARG A 15 -0.85 6.04 -14.48
C ARG A 15 -1.31 5.22 -15.69
N LYS A 16 -0.46 4.35 -16.24
CA LYS A 16 -0.84 3.40 -17.30
C LYS A 16 -1.95 2.45 -16.82
N ALA A 17 -3.03 2.34 -17.59
CA ALA A 17 -4.16 1.47 -17.29
C ALA A 17 -3.90 0.01 -17.73
N GLY A 18 -4.27 -0.97 -16.91
CA GLY A 18 -4.16 -2.40 -17.24
C GLY A 18 -4.50 -3.32 -16.07
N ALA A 19 -4.41 -4.64 -16.30
CA ALA A 19 -4.65 -5.66 -15.29
C ALA A 19 -3.33 -6.00 -14.56
N TRP A 20 -2.93 -5.17 -13.59
CA TRP A 20 -1.60 -5.27 -12.95
C TRP A 20 -1.56 -6.13 -11.68
N PHE A 21 -2.70 -6.34 -11.00
CA PHE A 21 -2.72 -7.02 -9.69
C PHE A 21 -2.28 -8.50 -9.75
N ASP A 22 -2.48 -9.16 -10.90
CA ASP A 22 -2.19 -10.58 -11.04
C ASP A 22 -0.72 -10.86 -11.44
N GLY A 23 0.09 -9.82 -11.66
CA GLY A 23 1.51 -9.97 -12.02
C GLY A 23 2.48 -9.73 -10.85
N ASP A 24 3.73 -10.15 -11.01
CA ASP A 24 4.80 -10.10 -9.98
C ASP A 24 5.09 -8.71 -9.39
N TYR A 25 4.67 -7.67 -10.10
CA TYR A 25 4.89 -6.27 -9.73
C TYR A 25 3.59 -5.53 -9.44
N GLY A 26 2.44 -6.21 -9.38
CA GLY A 26 1.16 -5.60 -9.04
C GLY A 26 1.25 -4.80 -7.73
N PRO A 27 0.65 -3.61 -7.64
CA PRO A 27 -0.23 -2.92 -8.60
C PRO A 27 0.48 -2.11 -9.71
N PHE A 28 1.78 -2.29 -9.92
CA PHE A 28 2.59 -1.53 -10.87
C PHE A 28 2.71 -2.21 -12.23
N CYS A 29 2.87 -1.43 -13.30
CA CYS A 29 3.02 -1.99 -14.65
C CYS A 29 4.42 -2.58 -14.94
N SER A 30 5.40 -2.38 -14.06
CA SER A 30 6.77 -2.91 -14.21
C SER A 30 7.57 -2.81 -12.91
N LYS A 31 8.65 -3.59 -12.81
CA LYS A 31 9.67 -3.49 -11.75
C LYS A 31 10.19 -2.07 -11.56
N ARG A 32 10.42 -1.33 -12.66
CA ARG A 32 10.89 0.06 -12.62
C ARG A 32 9.90 0.97 -11.89
N CYS A 33 8.61 0.85 -12.17
CA CYS A 33 7.60 1.67 -11.49
C CYS A 33 7.53 1.36 -9.99
N ARG A 34 7.57 0.08 -9.61
CA ARG A 34 7.63 -0.33 -8.20
C ARG A 34 8.82 0.28 -7.46
N LEU A 35 10.00 0.29 -8.08
CA LEU A 35 11.21 0.85 -7.47
C LEU A 35 11.19 2.37 -7.38
N ILE A 36 10.62 3.06 -8.36
CA ILE A 36 10.44 4.52 -8.29
C ILE A 36 9.51 4.89 -7.14
N ASP A 37 8.38 4.19 -7.01
CA ASP A 37 7.41 4.41 -5.94
C ASP A 37 8.06 4.23 -4.56
N LEU A 38 8.82 3.14 -4.38
CA LEU A 38 9.60 2.93 -3.17
C LEU A 38 10.62 4.05 -2.93
N GLY A 39 11.31 4.51 -3.99
CA GLY A 39 12.25 5.62 -3.90
C GLY A 39 11.59 6.91 -3.40
N LYS A 40 10.37 7.20 -3.82
CA LYS A 40 9.60 8.37 -3.36
C LYS A 40 9.22 8.30 -1.88
N TRP A 41 8.90 7.11 -1.38
CA TRP A 41 8.68 6.90 0.05
C TRP A 41 9.96 7.10 0.86
N LEU A 42 11.06 6.49 0.43
CA LEU A 42 12.36 6.63 1.11
C LEU A 42 12.90 8.06 1.02
N GLY A 43 12.58 8.79 -0.05
CA GLY A 43 12.93 10.19 -0.25
C GLY A 43 12.00 11.18 0.46
N GLY A 44 10.92 10.71 1.10
CA GLY A 44 9.97 11.57 1.80
C GLY A 44 9.06 12.40 0.88
N GLU A 45 8.95 12.08 -0.41
CA GLU A 45 7.99 12.72 -1.32
C GLU A 45 6.55 12.28 -1.00
N HIS A 46 6.38 11.04 -0.53
CA HIS A 46 5.12 10.55 -0.02
C HIS A 46 5.06 10.75 1.50
N VAL A 47 4.07 11.54 1.93
CA VAL A 47 3.87 11.93 3.33
C VAL A 47 2.42 11.70 3.70
N ILE A 48 2.20 11.13 4.88
CA ILE A 48 0.88 11.13 5.52
C ILE A 48 0.69 12.52 6.12
N SER A 49 -0.34 13.23 5.66
CA SER A 49 -0.54 14.66 5.93
C SER A 49 -0.83 15.00 7.40
N GLU A 50 -1.20 14.00 8.20
CA GLU A 50 -1.54 14.17 9.61
C GLU A 50 -0.47 13.54 10.51
N PRO A 51 -0.05 14.22 11.59
CA PRO A 51 0.87 13.64 12.54
C PRO A 51 0.25 12.45 13.26
N LEU A 52 1.10 11.49 13.64
CA LEU A 52 0.70 10.39 14.49
C LEU A 52 0.34 10.93 15.88
N ARG A 53 -0.84 10.55 16.38
CA ARG A 53 -1.29 10.84 17.74
C ARG A 53 -1.32 9.56 18.55
N LEU A 54 -1.18 9.67 19.87
CA LEU A 54 -1.19 8.51 20.78
C LEU A 54 -2.50 7.71 20.69
N ASP A 55 -3.63 8.39 20.49
CA ASP A 55 -4.94 7.76 20.36
C ASP A 55 -5.06 6.90 19.08
N HIS A 56 -4.25 7.15 18.05
CA HIS A 56 -4.20 6.28 16.86
C HIS A 56 -3.72 4.87 17.17
N PHE A 57 -3.05 4.67 18.32
CA PHE A 57 -2.48 3.39 18.74
C PHE A 57 -3.29 2.68 19.84
N ALA A 58 -4.33 3.30 20.39
CA ALA A 58 -5.04 2.80 21.58
C ALA A 58 -5.62 1.37 21.42
N GLY A 59 -6.04 0.99 20.20
CA GLY A 59 -6.59 -0.35 19.94
C GLY A 59 -5.55 -1.47 19.78
N PHE A 60 -4.26 -1.17 19.80
CA PHE A 60 -3.19 -2.18 19.68
C PHE A 60 -2.65 -2.67 21.03
N GLU A 61 -2.87 -1.92 22.12
CA GLU A 61 -2.42 -2.34 23.47
C GLU A 61 -3.25 -3.51 24.01
N GLU A 62 -4.55 -3.54 23.73
CA GLU A 62 -5.45 -4.63 24.15
C GLU A 62 -5.02 -6.01 23.60
N GLY A 63 -4.38 -6.08 22.43
CA GLY A 63 -3.93 -7.33 21.82
C GLY A 63 -2.54 -7.80 22.25
N ARG A 64 -1.77 -6.97 23.00
CA ARG A 64 -0.43 -7.33 23.47
C ARG A 64 -0.49 -8.16 24.76
N ASP A 65 -1.47 -7.88 25.61
CA ASP A 65 -1.72 -8.59 26.86
C ASP A 65 -2.09 -10.08 26.65
N ASP A 66 -2.61 -10.43 25.46
CA ASP A 66 -2.93 -11.80 25.07
C ASP A 66 -1.71 -12.65 24.70
N LEU A 67 -0.62 -12.03 24.25
CA LEU A 67 0.62 -12.74 23.86
C LEU A 67 1.55 -12.98 25.04
N GLU A 68 1.53 -12.09 26.05
CA GLU A 68 2.35 -12.22 27.26
C GLU A 68 1.77 -13.20 28.30
N ARG A 69 0.53 -13.65 28.11
CA ARG A 69 -0.15 -14.67 28.93
C ARG A 69 -0.10 -16.08 28.33
N GLY A 70 0.79 -16.30 27.36
CA GLY A 70 1.06 -17.59 26.70
C GLY A 70 2.32 -18.27 27.22
#